data_AF-A0A7S2JK76-F1
#
_entry.id   AF-A0A7S2JK76-F1
#
_cell.length_a   1.000
_cell.length_b   1.000
_cell.length_c   1.000
_cell.angle_alpha   90.00
_cell.angle_beta   90.00
_cell.angle_gamma   90.00
#
_symmetry.space_group_name_H-M   'P 1'
#
loop_
_entity.id
_entity.type
_entity.pdbx_description
1 polymer ?
#
loop_
_entity_poly.entity_id
_entity_poly.type
_entity_poly.pdbx_seq_one_letter_code
_entity_poly.pdbx_strand_id
1 'polypeptide(L)'
;MTAALEGAEVWMCEAVPIMRQMCREVISANAKDIASKKGLVNLMPAMMSTRLQVGEDVPERFDVIVSEVMDIWCLGEGVIPTMRHAHQKLLAQGGVIIPSRLTIYVQPLELQLWAKAERDYQTKLTALGETFKAKFSPMRIQQFSHRMLCDEPAVALEIDLCDVPKRPADGAPNLQNLCIRMGGQPALRANISQMTVSTAGVLSGYGIWWEADLGNGHQLSNAPTSPQRSWKQLVRWLDKPRFVADGEPVQVLACYNENQVNVEDIHMTDDIVAQCQEQMAAAGAAAPQQQQQQHCGQRADR
;
A
#
# COMPACT_ATOMS: atom_id res chain seq x y z
N MET A 1 -14.73 -10.69 -19.97
CA MET A 1 -16.04 -10.53 -20.64
C MET A 1 -16.17 -9.17 -21.30
N THR A 2 -16.07 -8.05 -20.57
CA THR A 2 -16.18 -6.68 -21.12
C THR A 2 -15.30 -6.46 -22.36
N ALA A 3 -14.01 -6.78 -22.29
CA ALA A 3 -13.11 -6.67 -23.44
C ALA A 3 -13.54 -7.54 -24.64
N ALA A 4 -14.05 -8.75 -24.40
CA ALA A 4 -14.53 -9.63 -25.47
C ALA A 4 -15.82 -9.10 -26.12
N LEU A 5 -16.67 -8.41 -25.38
CA LEU A 5 -17.85 -7.73 -25.96
C LEU A 5 -17.48 -6.51 -26.81
N GLU A 6 -16.25 -6.03 -26.72
CA GLU A 6 -15.66 -5.03 -27.60
C GLU A 6 -14.81 -5.67 -28.73
N GLY A 7 -14.89 -6.99 -28.90
CA GLY A 7 -14.23 -7.73 -29.99
C GLY A 7 -12.83 -8.22 -29.70
N ALA A 8 -12.33 -8.09 -28.47
CA ALA A 8 -11.01 -8.60 -28.10
C ALA A 8 -10.99 -10.13 -27.97
N GLU A 9 -9.82 -10.73 -28.23
CA GLU A 9 -9.49 -12.07 -27.74
C GLU A 9 -8.96 -11.95 -26.31
N VAL A 10 -9.62 -12.63 -25.36
CA VAL A 10 -9.32 -12.52 -23.93
C VAL A 10 -8.86 -13.86 -23.40
N TRP A 11 -7.70 -13.88 -22.77
CA TRP A 11 -7.21 -15.02 -21.98
C TRP A 11 -7.48 -14.76 -20.51
N MET A 12 -8.34 -15.59 -19.90
CA MET A 12 -8.80 -15.40 -18.53
C MET A 12 -8.19 -16.44 -17.60
N CYS A 13 -7.40 -15.98 -16.63
CA CYS A 13 -6.76 -16.78 -15.59
C CYS A 13 -7.46 -16.57 -14.26
N GLU A 14 -7.85 -17.66 -13.59
CA GLU A 14 -8.47 -17.67 -12.26
C GLU A 14 -7.95 -18.87 -11.48
N ALA A 15 -7.41 -18.63 -10.29
CA ALA A 15 -6.75 -19.67 -9.48
C ALA A 15 -7.74 -20.47 -8.65
N VAL A 16 -8.85 -19.86 -8.23
CA VAL A 16 -9.83 -20.46 -7.34
C VAL A 16 -10.82 -21.31 -8.16
N PRO A 17 -10.86 -22.65 -7.96
CA PRO A 17 -11.64 -23.54 -8.82
C PRO A 17 -13.13 -23.22 -8.90
N ILE A 18 -13.74 -22.80 -7.78
CA ILE A 18 -15.17 -22.44 -7.75
C ILE A 18 -15.44 -21.13 -8.50
N MET A 19 -14.57 -20.12 -8.38
CA MET A 19 -14.68 -18.87 -9.15
C MET A 19 -14.55 -19.16 -10.63
N ARG A 20 -13.54 -19.96 -11.01
CA ARG A 20 -13.33 -20.39 -12.41
C ARG A 20 -14.55 -21.11 -12.98
N GLN A 21 -15.19 -21.98 -12.19
CA GLN A 21 -16.43 -22.65 -12.61
C GLN A 21 -17.55 -21.66 -12.89
N MET A 22 -17.75 -20.67 -12.00
CA MET A 22 -18.73 -19.61 -12.22
C MET A 22 -18.39 -18.77 -13.46
N CYS A 23 -17.10 -18.46 -13.70
CA CYS A 23 -16.68 -17.77 -14.92
C CYS A 23 -17.08 -18.56 -16.18
N ARG A 24 -16.93 -19.89 -16.17
CA ARG A 24 -17.35 -20.75 -17.29
C ARG A 24 -18.84 -20.63 -17.57
N GLU A 25 -19.67 -20.65 -16.54
CA GLU A 25 -21.13 -20.53 -16.67
C GLU A 25 -21.54 -19.16 -17.20
N VAL A 26 -20.93 -18.09 -16.68
CA VAL A 26 -21.18 -16.71 -17.15
C VAL A 26 -20.74 -16.54 -18.60
N ILE A 27 -19.55 -17.03 -18.99
CA ILE A 27 -19.08 -16.98 -20.38
C ILE A 27 -20.04 -17.74 -21.30
N SER A 28 -20.48 -18.93 -20.91
CA SER A 28 -21.43 -19.74 -21.68
C SER A 28 -22.76 -19.00 -21.91
N ALA A 29 -23.31 -18.39 -20.86
CA ALA A 29 -24.56 -17.63 -20.95
C ALA A 29 -24.48 -16.43 -21.91
N ASN A 30 -23.29 -15.85 -22.11
CA ASN A 30 -23.06 -14.66 -22.94
C ASN A 30 -22.38 -14.99 -24.28
N ALA A 31 -22.20 -16.28 -24.62
CA ALA A 31 -21.40 -16.71 -25.75
C ALA A 31 -21.91 -16.16 -27.11
N LYS A 32 -23.23 -16.04 -27.27
CA LYS A 32 -23.84 -15.49 -28.50
C LYS A 32 -23.49 -14.02 -28.70
N ASP A 33 -23.54 -13.23 -27.63
CA ASP A 33 -23.25 -11.80 -27.68
C ASP A 33 -21.77 -11.56 -27.93
N ILE A 34 -20.89 -12.31 -27.25
CA ILE A 34 -19.44 -12.30 -27.49
C ILE A 34 -19.14 -12.62 -28.96
N ALA A 35 -19.73 -13.69 -29.51
CA ALA A 35 -19.53 -14.07 -30.91
C ALA A 35 -20.08 -13.01 -31.89
N SER A 36 -21.21 -12.37 -31.59
CA SER A 36 -21.77 -11.29 -32.42
C SER A 36 -20.84 -10.08 -32.53
N LYS A 37 -20.03 -9.87 -31.49
CA LYS A 37 -19.00 -8.81 -31.41
C LYS A 37 -17.63 -9.26 -31.93
N LYS A 38 -17.52 -10.50 -32.43
CA LYS A 38 -16.28 -11.14 -32.88
C LYS A 38 -15.21 -11.28 -31.80
N GLY A 39 -15.59 -11.21 -30.52
CA GLY A 39 -14.68 -11.46 -29.42
C GLY A 39 -14.52 -12.94 -29.10
N LEU A 40 -13.55 -13.25 -28.26
CA LEU A 40 -13.28 -14.61 -27.77
C LEU A 40 -12.86 -14.57 -26.31
N VAL A 41 -13.22 -15.60 -25.55
CA VAL A 41 -12.73 -15.80 -24.18
C VAL A 41 -12.14 -17.20 -24.02
N ASN A 42 -10.82 -17.27 -23.88
CA ASN A 42 -10.06 -18.47 -23.56
C ASN A 42 -9.96 -18.58 -22.03
N LEU A 43 -10.83 -19.38 -21.41
CA LEU A 43 -10.81 -19.64 -19.97
C LEU A 43 -9.77 -20.72 -19.63
N MET A 44 -8.68 -20.31 -19.01
CA MET A 44 -7.53 -21.16 -18.70
C MET A 44 -7.85 -22.18 -17.59
N PRO A 45 -7.03 -23.24 -17.40
CA PRO A 45 -7.10 -24.08 -16.20
C PRO A 45 -6.96 -23.27 -14.90
N ALA A 46 -7.36 -23.84 -13.77
CA ALA A 46 -7.23 -23.15 -12.48
C ALA A 46 -5.74 -23.01 -12.10
N MET A 47 -5.22 -21.78 -12.12
CA MET A 47 -3.82 -21.49 -11.80
C MET A 47 -3.60 -20.02 -11.40
N MET A 48 -2.45 -19.77 -10.76
CA MET A 48 -1.97 -18.41 -10.51
C MET A 48 -1.38 -17.82 -11.80
N SER A 49 -1.63 -16.53 -12.05
CA SER A 49 -1.09 -15.83 -13.22
C SER A 49 0.45 -15.81 -13.24
N THR A 50 1.08 -15.87 -12.06
CA THR A 50 2.54 -15.95 -11.89
C THR A 50 3.17 -17.28 -12.32
N ARG A 51 2.35 -18.22 -12.82
CA ARG A 51 2.81 -19.50 -13.40
C ARG A 51 2.64 -19.58 -14.91
N LEU A 52 1.96 -18.60 -15.52
CA LEU A 52 1.67 -18.59 -16.96
C LEU A 52 2.95 -18.47 -17.79
N GLN A 53 3.07 -19.30 -18.82
CA GLN A 53 4.21 -19.31 -19.72
C GLN A 53 3.80 -19.17 -21.19
N VAL A 54 4.47 -18.27 -21.90
CA VAL A 54 4.32 -18.11 -23.35
C VAL A 54 4.97 -19.30 -24.06
N GLY A 55 4.25 -19.89 -25.02
CA GLY A 55 4.63 -21.10 -25.74
C GLY A 55 4.14 -22.40 -25.10
N GLU A 56 3.75 -22.38 -23.82
CA GLU A 56 3.17 -23.54 -23.12
C GLU A 56 1.69 -23.34 -22.85
N ASP A 57 1.32 -22.28 -22.12
CA ASP A 57 -0.06 -22.01 -21.71
C ASP A 57 -0.78 -21.06 -22.68
N VAL A 58 -0.03 -20.13 -23.28
CA VAL A 58 -0.54 -19.07 -24.17
C VAL A 58 0.38 -18.94 -25.39
N PRO A 59 -0.13 -18.61 -26.60
CA PRO A 59 0.69 -18.64 -27.80
C PRO A 59 1.72 -17.51 -27.88
N GLU A 60 1.38 -16.33 -27.35
CA GLU A 60 2.19 -15.13 -27.43
C GLU A 60 1.95 -14.21 -26.23
N ARG A 61 2.67 -13.07 -26.21
CA ARG A 61 2.54 -12.03 -25.19
C ARG A 61 1.31 -11.16 -25.47
N PHE A 62 0.77 -10.53 -24.43
CA PHE A 62 -0.44 -9.73 -24.48
C PHE A 62 -0.16 -8.24 -24.72
N ASP A 63 -0.97 -7.61 -25.57
CA ASP A 63 -0.97 -6.16 -25.76
C ASP A 63 -1.56 -5.41 -24.56
N VAL A 64 -2.51 -6.04 -23.87
CA VAL A 64 -3.18 -5.46 -22.68
C VAL A 64 -3.32 -6.52 -21.61
N ILE A 65 -2.88 -6.18 -20.39
CA ILE A 65 -3.08 -6.98 -19.19
C ILE A 65 -3.94 -6.19 -18.22
N VAL A 66 -5.06 -6.78 -17.80
CA VAL A 66 -5.97 -6.22 -16.80
C VAL A 66 -5.96 -7.12 -15.58
N SER A 67 -5.73 -6.57 -14.40
CA SER A 67 -5.73 -7.33 -13.15
C SER A 67 -6.38 -6.52 -12.03
N GLU A 68 -7.28 -7.17 -11.30
CA GLU A 68 -7.90 -6.65 -10.08
C GLU A 68 -7.58 -7.67 -8.99
N VAL A 69 -6.51 -7.40 -8.24
CA VAL A 69 -6.00 -8.21 -7.12
C VAL A 69 -5.59 -7.27 -5.99
N MET A 70 -6.42 -6.23 -5.77
CA MET A 70 -6.20 -5.26 -4.71
C MET A 70 -7.09 -5.58 -3.52
N ASP A 71 -6.49 -5.53 -2.33
CA ASP A 71 -7.22 -5.71 -1.07
C ASP A 71 -7.38 -4.37 -0.34
N ILE A 72 -7.85 -4.42 0.91
CA ILE A 72 -7.95 -3.22 1.74
C ILE A 72 -6.58 -2.55 1.98
N TRP A 73 -5.49 -3.33 2.00
CA TRP A 73 -4.11 -2.87 2.11
C TRP A 73 -3.50 -2.46 0.77
N CYS A 74 -4.27 -2.47 -0.32
CA CYS A 74 -3.84 -2.29 -1.70
C CYS A 74 -3.01 -3.47 -2.24
N LEU A 75 -2.00 -3.95 -1.50
CA LEU A 75 -1.01 -4.94 -1.99
C LEU A 75 -1.20 -6.37 -1.46
N GLY A 76 -2.14 -6.61 -0.56
CA GLY A 76 -2.25 -7.85 0.22
C GLY A 76 -2.51 -9.12 -0.59
N GLU A 77 -3.06 -8.97 -1.80
CA GLU A 77 -3.33 -10.07 -2.73
C GLU A 77 -2.21 -10.29 -3.77
N GLY A 78 -1.04 -9.69 -3.56
CA GLY A 78 0.16 -9.95 -4.38
C GLY A 78 0.18 -9.17 -5.68
N VAL A 79 -0.21 -7.89 -5.65
CA VAL A 79 -0.12 -6.97 -6.80
C VAL A 79 1.30 -6.92 -7.36
N ILE A 80 2.30 -6.62 -6.53
CA ILE A 80 3.70 -6.44 -6.96
C ILE A 80 4.25 -7.68 -7.67
N PRO A 81 4.20 -8.90 -7.10
CA PRO A 81 4.70 -10.08 -7.81
C PRO A 81 3.90 -10.39 -9.09
N THR A 82 2.59 -10.14 -9.10
CA THR A 82 1.75 -10.32 -10.30
C THR A 82 2.17 -9.40 -11.44
N MET A 83 2.29 -8.10 -11.18
CA MET A 83 2.69 -7.11 -12.19
C MET A 83 4.13 -7.32 -12.65
N ARG A 84 5.03 -7.69 -11.73
CA ARG A 84 6.41 -8.03 -12.08
C ARG A 84 6.48 -9.22 -13.05
N HIS A 85 5.73 -10.29 -12.75
CA HIS A 85 5.66 -11.45 -13.64
C HIS A 85 5.05 -11.07 -14.99
N ALA A 86 3.97 -10.29 -14.99
CA ALA A 86 3.31 -9.80 -16.19
C ALA A 86 4.31 -9.09 -17.12
N HIS A 87 5.06 -8.10 -16.62
CA HIS A 87 6.09 -7.41 -17.40
C HIS A 87 7.17 -8.33 -17.95
N GLN A 88 7.70 -9.21 -17.10
CA GLN A 88 8.83 -10.05 -17.48
C GLN A 88 8.46 -11.12 -18.51
N LYS A 89 7.24 -11.68 -18.41
CA LYS A 89 6.88 -12.93 -19.10
C LYS A 89 5.71 -12.80 -20.05
N LEU A 90 4.75 -11.92 -19.77
CA LEU A 90 3.45 -11.93 -20.42
C LEU A 90 3.15 -10.69 -21.26
N LEU A 91 3.67 -9.51 -20.91
CA LEU A 91 3.37 -8.25 -21.60
C LEU A 91 4.21 -8.14 -22.88
N ALA A 92 3.58 -7.75 -23.99
CA ALA A 92 4.24 -7.47 -25.25
C ALA A 92 4.98 -6.12 -25.19
N GLN A 93 5.91 -5.90 -26.13
CA GLN A 93 6.59 -4.62 -26.23
C GLN A 93 5.59 -3.50 -26.56
N GLY A 94 5.55 -2.46 -25.72
CA GLY A 94 4.56 -1.37 -25.87
C GLY A 94 3.17 -1.72 -25.36
N GLY A 95 2.99 -2.89 -24.74
CA GLY A 95 1.73 -3.28 -24.12
C GLY A 95 1.38 -2.44 -22.90
N VAL A 96 0.11 -2.50 -22.49
CA VAL A 96 -0.47 -1.71 -21.41
C VAL A 96 -0.90 -2.60 -20.24
N ILE A 97 -0.62 -2.15 -19.02
CA ILE A 97 -1.15 -2.76 -17.79
C ILE A 97 -2.21 -1.83 -17.19
N ILE A 98 -3.32 -2.43 -16.76
CA ILE A 98 -4.43 -1.76 -16.09
C ILE A 98 -4.69 -2.48 -14.75
N PRO A 99 -4.60 -1.80 -13.59
CA PRO A 99 -4.22 -0.39 -13.42
C PRO A 99 -2.73 -0.12 -13.70
N SER A 100 -2.38 1.09 -14.16
CA SER A 100 -0.99 1.49 -14.43
C SER A 100 -0.27 2.01 -13.18
N ARG A 101 -1.02 2.49 -12.19
CA ARG A 101 -0.48 3.10 -10.97
C ARG A 101 -1.43 2.92 -9.79
N LEU A 102 -0.84 2.81 -8.61
CA LEU A 102 -1.54 2.85 -7.33
C LEU A 102 -1.03 4.02 -6.48
N THR A 103 -1.95 4.82 -5.97
CA THR A 103 -1.65 5.93 -5.05
C THR A 103 -2.29 5.63 -3.70
N ILE A 104 -1.49 5.65 -2.64
CA ILE A 104 -1.95 5.42 -1.27
C ILE A 104 -2.01 6.76 -0.56
N TYR A 105 -3.17 7.08 -0.02
CA TYR A 105 -3.45 8.31 0.69
C TYR A 105 -3.51 8.09 2.19
N VAL A 106 -3.16 9.13 2.92
CA VAL A 106 -3.21 9.19 4.38
C VAL A 106 -3.77 10.52 4.83
N GLN A 107 -4.61 10.52 5.86
CA GLN A 107 -5.17 11.75 6.43
C GLN A 107 -5.30 11.61 7.96
N PRO A 108 -4.92 12.64 8.75
CA PRO A 108 -5.04 12.58 10.20
C PRO A 108 -6.51 12.63 10.59
N LEU A 109 -6.89 11.73 11.49
CA LEU A 109 -8.28 11.39 11.77
C LEU A 109 -8.57 11.53 13.26
N GLU A 110 -9.59 12.30 13.58
CA GLU A 110 -10.30 12.19 14.85
C GLU A 110 -11.46 11.21 14.68
N LEU A 111 -11.51 10.18 15.52
CA LEU A 111 -12.50 9.10 15.40
C LEU A 111 -13.07 8.74 16.76
N GLN A 112 -14.39 8.87 16.91
CA GLN A 112 -15.10 8.57 18.13
C GLN A 112 -16.02 7.36 17.92
N LEU A 113 -15.50 6.16 18.21
CA LEU A 113 -16.16 4.87 17.95
C LEU A 113 -17.55 4.77 18.56
N TRP A 114 -17.70 5.25 19.79
CA TRP A 114 -18.90 5.04 20.59
C TRP A 114 -19.72 6.30 20.82
N ALA A 115 -19.37 7.42 20.19
CA ALA A 115 -19.94 8.73 20.52
C ALA A 115 -21.47 8.75 20.47
N LYS A 116 -22.07 8.06 19.48
CA LYS A 116 -23.51 7.93 19.37
C LYS A 116 -24.10 7.12 20.54
N ALA A 117 -23.55 5.93 20.80
CA ALA A 117 -24.03 5.07 21.88
C ALA A 117 -23.81 5.70 23.27
N GLU A 118 -22.66 6.32 23.52
CA GLU A 118 -22.37 7.04 24.76
C GLU A 118 -23.36 8.19 25.00
N ARG A 119 -23.71 8.94 23.96
CA ARG A 119 -24.76 9.98 24.05
C ARG A 119 -26.16 9.39 24.28
N ASP A 120 -26.55 8.41 23.47
CA ASP A 120 -27.90 7.84 23.46
C ASP A 120 -28.20 7.09 24.79
N TYR A 121 -27.19 6.43 25.37
CA TYR A 121 -27.33 5.63 26.59
C TYR A 121 -26.68 6.27 27.84
N GLN A 122 -26.16 7.49 27.72
CA GLN A 122 -25.51 8.23 28.82
C GLN A 122 -24.46 7.41 29.57
N THR A 123 -23.64 6.66 28.82
CA THR A 123 -22.62 5.75 29.37
C THR A 123 -21.24 6.07 28.79
N LYS A 124 -20.18 5.55 29.41
CA LYS A 124 -18.81 5.65 28.89
C LYS A 124 -18.36 4.27 28.41
N LEU A 125 -18.16 4.14 27.10
CA LEU A 125 -17.73 2.91 26.42
C LEU A 125 -16.27 2.99 25.96
N THR A 126 -15.57 4.07 26.30
CA THR A 126 -14.18 4.31 25.89
C THR A 126 -13.26 3.13 26.21
N ALA A 127 -13.43 2.48 27.38
CA ALA A 127 -12.66 1.31 27.81
C ALA A 127 -12.80 0.10 26.85
N LEU A 128 -13.96 -0.08 26.22
CA LEU A 128 -14.14 -1.11 25.18
C LEU A 128 -13.29 -0.80 23.96
N GLY A 129 -13.18 0.48 23.59
CA GLY A 129 -12.34 0.90 22.46
C GLY A 129 -10.86 0.56 22.66
N GLU A 130 -10.34 0.68 23.87
CA GLU A 130 -8.92 0.41 24.17
C GLU A 130 -8.58 -1.08 24.13
N THR A 131 -9.53 -1.96 24.48
CA THR A 131 -9.28 -3.41 24.50
C THR A 131 -9.25 -4.04 23.10
N PHE A 132 -9.96 -3.45 22.13
CA PHE A 132 -10.12 -4.02 20.78
C PHE A 132 -9.27 -3.34 19.69
N LYS A 133 -8.48 -2.32 20.04
CA LYS A 133 -7.62 -1.61 19.08
C LYS A 133 -6.38 -2.43 18.74
N ALA A 134 -6.39 -3.08 17.58
CA ALA A 134 -5.16 -3.45 16.90
C ALA A 134 -4.49 -2.18 16.31
N LYS A 135 -3.19 -2.26 15.97
CA LYS A 135 -2.46 -1.15 15.32
C LYS A 135 -3.20 -0.59 14.10
N PHE A 136 -3.83 -1.49 13.34
CA PHE A 136 -4.65 -1.15 12.19
C PHE A 136 -6.03 -1.79 12.30
N SER A 137 -7.07 -1.09 11.84
CA SER A 137 -8.44 -1.60 11.82
C SER A 137 -9.12 -1.35 10.48
N PRO A 138 -9.76 -2.38 9.87
CA PRO A 138 -10.55 -2.21 8.66
C PRO A 138 -11.92 -1.61 8.98
N MET A 139 -12.14 -0.35 8.63
CA MET A 139 -13.32 0.43 9.02
C MET A 139 -13.97 1.16 7.85
N ARG A 140 -15.29 1.30 7.86
CA ARG A 140 -15.98 2.28 7.03
C ARG A 140 -16.04 3.57 7.83
N ILE A 141 -15.09 4.47 7.61
CA ILE A 141 -14.92 5.67 8.45
C ILE A 141 -16.23 6.48 8.52
N GLN A 142 -16.95 6.58 7.40
CA GLN A 142 -18.24 7.28 7.31
C GLN A 142 -19.35 6.74 8.23
N GLN A 143 -19.24 5.52 8.74
CA GLN A 143 -20.24 4.94 9.65
C GLN A 143 -20.04 5.40 11.12
N PHE A 144 -18.96 6.11 11.42
CA PHE A 144 -18.60 6.56 12.75
C PHE A 144 -18.61 8.09 12.84
N SER A 145 -18.73 8.63 14.06
CA SER A 145 -18.52 10.05 14.29
C SER A 145 -17.03 10.35 14.13
N HIS A 146 -16.68 11.14 13.10
CA HIS A 146 -15.29 11.41 12.73
C HIS A 146 -15.09 12.84 12.22
N ARG A 147 -13.85 13.28 12.23
CA ARG A 147 -13.37 14.47 11.50
C ARG A 147 -12.01 14.18 10.89
N MET A 148 -11.82 14.61 9.64
CA MET A 148 -10.48 14.77 9.09
C MET A 148 -9.89 16.05 9.66
N LEU A 149 -8.64 16.00 10.14
CA LEU A 149 -8.00 17.13 10.82
C LEU A 149 -7.18 18.01 9.88
N CYS A 150 -7.07 17.64 8.61
CA CYS A 150 -6.58 18.50 7.53
C CYS A 150 -7.57 18.49 6.35
N ASP A 151 -7.51 19.50 5.49
CA ASP A 151 -8.48 19.66 4.40
C ASP A 151 -8.33 18.59 3.33
N GLU A 152 -7.08 18.33 2.91
CA GLU A 152 -6.75 17.38 1.86
C GLU A 152 -5.88 16.23 2.40
N PRO A 153 -6.04 15.00 1.88
CA PRO A 153 -5.16 13.90 2.22
C PRO A 153 -3.76 14.10 1.62
N ALA A 154 -2.74 13.57 2.27
CA ALA A 154 -1.40 13.47 1.67
C ALA A 154 -1.25 12.16 0.88
N VAL A 155 -0.44 12.21 -0.17
CA VAL A 155 0.05 11.00 -0.85
C VAL A 155 1.13 10.36 0.01
N ALA A 156 0.80 9.25 0.65
CA ALA A 156 1.72 8.46 1.46
C ALA A 156 2.74 7.74 0.57
N LEU A 157 2.26 7.05 -0.47
CA LEU A 157 3.05 6.26 -1.41
C LEU A 157 2.44 6.35 -2.81
N GLU A 158 3.30 6.33 -3.82
CA GLU A 158 2.91 6.13 -5.21
C GLU A 158 3.69 4.93 -5.76
N ILE A 159 2.97 4.01 -6.40
CA ILE A 159 3.49 2.74 -6.92
C ILE A 159 3.19 2.71 -8.41
N ASP A 160 4.25 2.88 -9.21
CA ASP A 160 4.20 2.67 -10.64
C ASP A 160 4.14 1.16 -10.94
N LEU A 161 3.03 0.71 -11.52
CA LEU A 161 2.86 -0.69 -11.92
C LEU A 161 3.41 -0.96 -13.33
N CYS A 162 3.76 0.09 -14.09
CA CYS A 162 4.52 -0.01 -15.34
C CYS A 162 6.02 -0.19 -15.09
N ASP A 163 6.55 0.26 -13.94
CA ASP A 163 7.95 0.06 -13.52
C ASP A 163 8.03 -0.51 -12.08
N VAL A 164 7.73 -1.80 -11.96
CA VAL A 164 7.73 -2.47 -10.66
C VAL A 164 9.18 -2.60 -10.12
N PRO A 165 9.48 -2.02 -8.94
CA PRO A 165 10.85 -2.01 -8.43
C PRO A 165 11.38 -3.42 -8.15
N LYS A 166 12.67 -3.60 -8.45
CA LYS A 166 13.44 -4.76 -7.99
C LYS A 166 13.62 -4.67 -6.48
N ARG A 167 13.81 -5.84 -5.85
CA ARG A 167 14.15 -5.90 -4.43
C ARG A 167 15.50 -5.19 -4.19
N PRO A 168 15.57 -4.23 -3.26
CA PRO A 168 16.83 -3.57 -2.92
C PRO A 168 17.85 -4.54 -2.32
N ALA A 169 19.13 -4.24 -2.52
CA ALA A 169 20.21 -4.94 -1.82
C ALA A 169 20.11 -4.69 -0.30
N ASP A 170 20.62 -5.63 0.51
CA ASP A 170 20.61 -5.45 1.95
C ASP A 170 21.42 -4.22 2.37
N GLY A 171 20.85 -3.41 3.26
CA GLY A 171 21.43 -2.14 3.70
C GLY A 171 21.36 -0.99 2.69
N ALA A 172 20.84 -1.22 1.47
CA ALA A 172 20.69 -0.15 0.49
C ALA A 172 19.68 0.91 0.99
N PRO A 173 20.02 2.21 0.90
CA PRO A 173 19.12 3.26 1.36
C PRO A 173 17.87 3.35 0.47
N ASN A 174 16.71 3.48 1.10
CA ASN A 174 15.42 3.67 0.44
C ASN A 174 14.62 4.86 0.98
N LEU A 175 15.22 5.64 1.90
CA LEU A 175 14.75 6.94 2.37
C LEU A 175 15.92 7.75 2.96
N GLN A 176 16.34 8.85 2.34
CA GLN A 176 17.30 9.82 2.91
C GLN A 176 18.53 9.17 3.62
N ASN A 177 19.27 8.31 2.91
CA ASN A 177 20.41 7.53 3.41
C ASN A 177 20.10 6.45 4.46
N LEU A 178 18.84 6.30 4.87
CA LEU A 178 18.37 5.23 5.74
C LEU A 178 17.86 4.03 4.93
N CYS A 179 18.08 2.84 5.46
CA CYS A 179 17.48 1.60 4.98
C CYS A 179 16.26 1.27 5.86
N ILE A 180 15.07 1.71 5.44
CA ILE A 180 13.80 1.33 6.07
C ILE A 180 13.52 -0.13 5.76
N ARG A 181 13.20 -0.91 6.80
CA ARG A 181 12.99 -2.36 6.70
C ARG A 181 11.56 -2.74 7.04
N MET A 182 11.04 -3.76 6.37
CA MET A 182 9.79 -4.45 6.66
C MET A 182 10.07 -5.96 6.75
N GLY A 183 9.70 -6.59 7.86
CA GLY A 183 9.94 -8.03 8.05
C GLY A 183 11.42 -8.43 7.97
N GLY A 184 12.32 -7.56 8.46
CA GLY A 184 13.76 -7.79 8.43
C GLY A 184 14.43 -7.55 7.07
N GLN A 185 13.69 -7.16 6.04
CA GLN A 185 14.20 -6.91 4.68
C GLN A 185 14.02 -5.45 4.28
N PRO A 186 14.88 -4.86 3.44
CA PRO A 186 14.65 -3.53 2.91
C PRO A 186 13.27 -3.41 2.26
N ALA A 187 12.51 -2.39 2.64
CA ALA A 187 11.29 -2.03 1.93
C ALA A 187 11.61 -1.67 0.47
N LEU A 188 10.68 -1.92 -0.45
CA LEU A 188 10.85 -1.57 -1.87
C LEU A 188 11.00 -0.07 -2.06
N ARG A 189 10.16 0.71 -1.36
CA ARG A 189 10.29 2.16 -1.21
C ARG A 189 9.77 2.59 0.16
N ALA A 190 10.22 3.77 0.59
CA ALA A 190 9.72 4.47 1.75
C ALA A 190 9.62 5.98 1.46
N ASN A 191 8.71 6.65 2.15
CA ASN A 191 8.43 8.07 1.99
C ASN A 191 8.01 8.68 3.33
N ILE A 192 8.37 9.94 3.57
CA ILE A 192 7.81 10.73 4.67
C ILE A 192 6.86 11.75 4.08
N SER A 193 5.61 11.72 4.55
CA SER A 193 4.58 12.67 4.15
C SER A 193 4.26 13.59 5.33
N GLN A 194 4.29 14.89 5.07
CA GLN A 194 3.87 15.91 6.05
C GLN A 194 2.49 16.44 5.66
N MET A 195 1.64 16.60 6.65
CA MET A 195 0.34 17.25 6.56
C MET A 195 0.31 18.39 7.57
N THR A 196 -0.41 19.46 7.23
CA THR A 196 -0.68 20.56 8.17
C THR A 196 -2.10 20.41 8.66
N VAL A 197 -2.28 20.36 9.98
CA VAL A 197 -3.61 20.35 10.59
C VAL A 197 -4.31 21.66 10.27
N SER A 198 -5.51 21.60 9.71
CA SER A 198 -6.36 22.77 9.40
C SER A 198 -7.52 22.94 10.40
N THR A 199 -7.72 21.95 11.27
CA THR A 199 -8.72 22.02 12.34
C THR A 199 -8.18 21.32 13.57
N ALA A 200 -8.01 22.09 14.65
CA ALA A 200 -7.57 21.55 15.93
C ALA A 200 -8.52 20.46 16.45
N GLY A 201 -7.97 19.43 17.08
CA GLY A 201 -8.76 18.27 17.50
C GLY A 201 -7.94 17.18 18.18
N VAL A 202 -8.59 16.05 18.45
CA VAL A 202 -7.92 14.88 19.03
C VAL A 202 -7.51 13.94 17.90
N LEU A 203 -6.23 13.93 17.58
CA LEU A 203 -5.63 12.97 16.66
C LEU A 203 -5.75 11.57 17.26
N SER A 204 -6.71 10.80 16.73
CA SER A 204 -6.95 9.42 17.13
C SER A 204 -6.05 8.45 16.36
N GLY A 205 -5.64 8.85 15.15
CA GLY A 205 -4.91 8.02 14.21
C GLY A 205 -4.94 8.61 12.81
N TYR A 206 -4.72 7.76 11.82
CA TYR A 206 -4.72 8.12 10.40
C TYR A 206 -5.70 7.25 9.62
N GLY A 207 -6.56 7.87 8.82
CA GLY A 207 -7.32 7.20 7.79
C GLY A 207 -6.43 6.93 6.58
N ILE A 208 -6.48 5.73 6.03
CA ILE A 208 -5.66 5.26 4.91
C ILE A 208 -6.56 4.60 3.88
N TRP A 209 -6.36 4.98 2.62
CA TRP A 209 -7.04 4.40 1.46
C TRP A 209 -6.14 4.50 0.24
N TRP A 210 -6.60 4.00 -0.90
CA TRP A 210 -5.86 3.98 -2.14
C TRP A 210 -6.74 4.35 -3.33
N GLU A 211 -6.09 4.65 -4.43
CA GLU A 211 -6.65 4.87 -5.75
C GLU A 211 -5.81 4.14 -6.79
N ALA A 212 -6.48 3.58 -7.79
CA ALA A 212 -5.88 2.91 -8.92
C ALA A 212 -6.19 3.69 -10.20
N ASP A 213 -5.15 4.03 -10.95
CA ASP A 213 -5.24 4.69 -12.25
C ASP A 213 -5.55 3.65 -13.33
N LEU A 214 -6.75 3.73 -13.92
CA LEU A 214 -7.20 2.82 -14.96
C LEU A 214 -6.89 3.35 -16.38
N GLY A 215 -6.24 4.50 -16.48
CA GLY A 215 -5.96 5.20 -17.73
C GLY A 215 -7.11 6.10 -18.19
N ASN A 216 -6.80 7.03 -19.09
CA ASN A 216 -7.77 7.96 -19.71
C ASN A 216 -8.62 8.76 -18.71
N GLY A 217 -8.06 9.09 -17.54
CA GLY A 217 -8.76 9.82 -16.47
C GLY A 217 -9.76 8.97 -15.68
N HIS A 218 -9.83 7.66 -15.92
CA HIS A 218 -10.61 6.75 -15.10
C HIS A 218 -9.82 6.31 -13.88
N GLN A 219 -10.46 6.35 -12.72
CA GLN A 219 -9.86 5.98 -11.44
C GLN A 219 -10.82 5.09 -10.65
N LEU A 220 -10.24 4.19 -9.88
CA LEU A 220 -10.95 3.38 -8.89
C LEU A 220 -10.38 3.70 -7.50
N SER A 221 -11.23 4.06 -6.55
CA SER A 221 -10.78 4.41 -5.20
C SER A 221 -11.64 3.75 -4.12
N ASN A 222 -11.02 3.42 -2.99
CA ASN A 222 -11.71 3.09 -1.73
C ASN A 222 -11.67 4.25 -0.72
N ALA A 223 -11.49 5.49 -1.17
CA ALA A 223 -11.60 6.68 -0.32
C ALA A 223 -12.91 6.69 0.48
N PRO A 224 -12.94 7.30 1.68
CA PRO A 224 -14.18 7.45 2.44
C PRO A 224 -15.32 8.06 1.62
N THR A 225 -15.02 8.99 0.73
CA THR A 225 -15.97 9.69 -0.15
C THR A 225 -16.34 8.91 -1.42
N SER A 226 -15.58 7.86 -1.77
CA SER A 226 -15.85 7.03 -2.95
C SER A 226 -17.24 6.41 -2.86
N PRO A 227 -18.00 6.28 -3.97
CA PRO A 227 -19.27 5.56 -3.98
C PRO A 227 -19.09 4.03 -3.95
N GLN A 228 -17.90 3.52 -4.27
CA GLN A 228 -17.61 2.07 -4.20
C GLN A 228 -17.67 1.59 -2.75
N ARG A 229 -18.09 0.35 -2.55
CA ARG A 229 -18.33 -0.22 -1.20
C ARG A 229 -17.64 -1.57 -0.97
N SER A 230 -17.01 -2.18 -1.97
CA SER A 230 -16.32 -3.47 -1.83
C SER A 230 -15.25 -3.44 -0.74
N TRP A 231 -14.38 -2.43 -0.78
CA TRP A 231 -13.35 -2.22 0.24
C TRP A 231 -13.81 -1.24 1.32
N LYS A 232 -13.24 -1.42 2.51
CA LYS A 232 -13.26 -0.45 3.60
C LYS A 232 -12.06 0.49 3.46
N GLN A 233 -11.84 1.32 4.48
CA GLN A 233 -10.58 2.05 4.70
C GLN A 233 -9.81 1.37 5.83
N LEU A 234 -8.52 1.66 5.92
CA LEU A 234 -7.73 1.32 7.09
C LEU A 234 -7.64 2.51 8.02
N VAL A 235 -7.73 2.24 9.32
CA VAL A 235 -7.40 3.21 10.36
C VAL A 235 -6.14 2.74 11.06
N ARG A 236 -5.05 3.51 10.97
CA ARG A 236 -3.87 3.35 11.84
C ARG A 236 -4.15 4.11 13.13
N TRP A 237 -4.32 3.43 14.25
CA TRP A 237 -4.54 4.06 15.56
C TRP A 237 -3.24 4.55 16.19
N LEU A 238 -3.24 5.76 16.77
CA LEU A 238 -2.20 6.14 17.73
C LEU A 238 -2.28 5.27 18.98
N ASP A 239 -1.11 4.89 19.52
CA ASP A 239 -1.02 4.18 20.81
C ASP A 239 -1.63 5.03 21.92
N LYS A 240 -1.39 6.35 21.84
CA LYS A 240 -2.00 7.37 22.70
C LYS A 240 -2.54 8.49 21.83
N PRO A 241 -3.88 8.65 21.70
CA PRO A 241 -4.47 9.81 21.06
C PRO A 241 -3.96 11.10 21.72
N ARG A 242 -3.74 12.15 20.91
CA ARG A 242 -3.21 13.42 21.39
C ARG A 242 -3.95 14.59 20.77
N PHE A 243 -3.97 15.72 21.47
CA PHE A 243 -4.46 16.95 20.87
C PHE A 243 -3.45 17.46 19.83
N VAL A 244 -3.96 17.98 18.72
CA VAL A 244 -3.18 18.69 17.69
C VAL A 244 -3.78 20.08 17.49
N ALA A 245 -2.91 21.08 17.38
CA ALA A 245 -3.32 22.46 17.14
C ALA A 245 -3.55 22.75 15.65
N ASP A 246 -4.34 23.77 15.36
CA ASP A 246 -4.43 24.34 14.01
C ASP A 246 -3.05 24.85 13.57
N GLY A 247 -2.66 24.55 12.33
CA GLY A 247 -1.34 24.81 11.77
C GLY A 247 -0.23 23.83 12.22
N GLU A 248 -0.51 22.88 13.13
CA GLU A 248 0.50 21.92 13.58
C GLU A 248 0.89 20.96 12.44
N PRO A 249 2.20 20.76 12.17
CA PRO A 249 2.64 19.74 11.24
C PRO A 249 2.53 18.35 11.88
N VAL A 250 1.93 17.42 11.15
CA VAL A 250 1.94 16.00 11.47
C VAL A 250 2.59 15.23 10.33
N GLN A 251 3.36 14.21 10.65
CA GLN A 251 4.15 13.48 9.68
C GLN A 251 3.97 11.98 9.83
N VAL A 252 3.99 11.29 8.70
CA VAL A 252 3.97 9.83 8.67
C VAL A 252 5.08 9.28 7.80
N LEU A 253 5.67 8.17 8.23
CA LEU A 253 6.55 7.32 7.43
C LEU A 253 5.70 6.22 6.81
N ALA A 254 5.65 6.18 5.49
CA ALA A 254 5.02 5.11 4.74
C ALA A 254 6.08 4.28 4.01
N CYS A 255 5.91 2.97 3.97
CA CYS A 255 6.77 2.06 3.23
C CYS A 255 5.99 0.83 2.77
N TYR A 256 6.49 0.13 1.75
CA TYR A 256 5.87 -1.10 1.28
C TYR A 256 6.90 -2.16 0.87
N ASN A 257 6.50 -3.42 1.00
CA ASN A 257 7.17 -4.57 0.41
C ASN A 257 6.27 -5.19 -0.67
N GLU A 258 6.56 -6.40 -1.11
CA GLU A 258 5.80 -7.03 -2.21
C GLU A 258 4.30 -7.20 -1.92
N ASN A 259 3.92 -7.37 -0.65
CA ASN A 259 2.56 -7.77 -0.27
C ASN A 259 1.96 -6.92 0.85
N GLN A 260 2.68 -5.92 1.37
CA GLN A 260 2.27 -5.17 2.56
C GLN A 260 2.66 -3.71 2.44
N VAL A 261 1.79 -2.87 2.97
CA VAL A 261 2.01 -1.44 3.19
C VAL A 261 2.05 -1.20 4.70
N ASN A 262 2.95 -0.35 5.17
CA ASN A 262 2.95 0.15 6.53
C ASN A 262 2.98 1.68 6.52
N VAL A 263 2.19 2.28 7.40
CA VAL A 263 2.19 3.71 7.67
C VAL A 263 2.35 3.90 9.17
N GLU A 264 3.33 4.70 9.56
CA GLU A 264 3.68 4.96 10.95
C GLU A 264 3.70 6.47 11.23
N ASP A 265 3.18 6.86 12.39
CA ASP A 265 3.34 8.21 12.91
C ASP A 265 4.80 8.45 13.31
N ILE A 266 5.41 9.55 12.88
CA ILE A 266 6.80 9.87 13.26
C ILE A 266 6.89 10.94 14.35
N HIS A 267 5.81 11.18 15.09
CA HIS A 267 5.84 12.10 16.22
C HIS A 267 6.84 11.61 17.28
N MET A 268 7.94 12.34 17.43
CA MET A 268 8.87 12.17 18.54
C MET A 268 8.52 13.17 19.61
N THR A 269 8.18 12.69 20.81
CA THR A 269 8.07 13.57 21.98
C THR A 269 9.46 14.00 22.42
N ASP A 270 9.57 15.15 23.09
CA ASP A 270 10.85 15.65 23.63
C ASP A 270 11.56 14.59 24.50
N ASP A 271 10.79 13.82 25.26
CA ASP A 271 11.28 12.70 26.07
C ASP A 271 11.94 11.59 25.21
N ILE A 272 11.33 11.22 24.08
CA ILE A 272 11.87 10.21 23.17
C ILE A 272 13.14 10.75 22.50
N VAL A 273 13.14 12.01 22.09
CA VAL A 273 14.32 12.66 21.52
C VAL A 273 15.47 12.64 22.51
N ALA A 274 15.23 13.00 23.77
CA ALA A 274 16.23 12.98 24.83
C ALA A 274 16.79 11.56 25.05
N GLN A 275 15.92 10.54 25.15
CA GLN A 275 16.33 9.13 25.29
C GLN A 275 17.18 8.65 24.10
N CYS A 276 16.77 8.98 22.87
CA CYS A 276 17.54 8.62 21.67
C CYS A 276 18.91 9.30 21.67
N GLN A 277 18.99 10.56 22.07
CA GLN A 277 20.27 11.28 22.19
C GLN A 277 21.19 10.63 23.23
N GLU A 278 20.66 10.23 24.39
CA GLU A 278 21.42 9.51 25.41
C GLU A 278 21.93 8.16 24.90
N GLN A 279 21.09 7.39 24.20
CA GLN A 279 21.47 6.10 23.62
C GLN A 279 22.52 6.26 22.50
N MET A 280 22.38 7.29 21.66
CA MET A 280 23.36 7.60 20.62
C MET A 280 24.69 8.05 21.22
N ALA A 281 24.68 8.83 22.31
CA ALA A 281 25.89 9.20 23.03
C ALA A 281 26.56 7.97 23.67
N ALA A 282 25.79 7.06 24.26
CA ALA A 282 26.29 5.81 24.83
C ALA A 282 26.86 4.86 23.76
N ALA A 283 26.21 4.74 22.60
CA ALA A 283 26.67 3.92 21.47
C ALA A 283 27.89 4.53 20.78
N GLY A 284 27.96 5.86 20.65
CA GLY A 284 29.13 6.59 20.15
C GLY A 284 30.34 6.48 21.07
N ALA A 285 30.12 6.42 22.39
CA ALA A 285 31.18 6.16 23.37
C ALA A 285 31.67 4.69 23.38
N ALA A 286 30.85 3.75 22.89
CA ALA A 286 31.17 2.32 22.82
C ALA A 286 31.84 1.90 21.49
N ALA A 287 31.99 2.80 20.51
CA ALA A 287 32.71 2.50 19.28
C ALA A 287 34.23 2.43 19.56
N PRO A 288 34.90 1.29 19.29
CA PRO A 288 36.35 1.22 19.49
C PRO A 288 37.04 2.19 18.53
N GLN A 289 37.85 3.10 19.08
CA GLN A 289 38.83 3.88 18.31
C GLN A 289 39.77 2.91 17.60
N GLN A 290 39.49 2.57 16.34
CA GLN A 290 40.43 1.87 15.49
C GLN A 290 41.60 2.81 15.15
N GLN A 291 42.65 2.68 15.95
CA GLN A 291 44.07 2.87 15.65
C GLN A 291 44.43 3.94 14.60
N GLN A 292 44.68 5.16 15.06
CA GLN A 292 45.79 5.97 14.54
C GLN A 292 47.04 5.64 15.36
N GLN A 293 47.75 4.58 15.00
CA GLN A 293 49.15 4.42 15.40
C GLN A 293 50.03 4.13 14.17
N GLN A 294 50.81 5.17 13.86
CA GLN A 294 52.17 5.12 13.33
C GLN A 294 52.38 4.82 11.83
N HIS A 295 52.11 5.85 11.03
CA HIS A 295 52.98 6.21 9.90
C HIS A 295 53.71 7.52 10.22
N CYS A 296 54.84 7.43 10.91
CA CYS A 296 55.89 8.45 10.85
C CYS A 296 57.22 7.85 11.32
N GLY A 297 58.22 7.83 10.44
CA GLY A 297 59.56 7.34 10.75
C GLY A 297 60.35 6.95 9.50
N GLN A 298 60.66 7.93 8.65
CA GLN A 298 61.65 7.78 7.58
C GLN A 298 63.07 7.57 8.15
N ARG A 299 63.84 6.71 7.44
CA ARG A 299 65.30 6.75 7.16
C ARG A 299 66.29 6.94 8.32
N ALA A 300 67.24 6.00 8.45
CA ALA A 300 68.64 6.17 8.02
C ALA A 300 69.55 4.98 8.42
N ASP A 301 70.48 4.66 7.51
CA ASP A 301 71.85 4.17 7.70
C ASP A 301 72.21 2.68 7.93
N ARG A 302 72.94 2.19 6.91
CA ARG A 302 73.94 1.11 6.79
C ARG A 302 73.47 -0.30 6.45
#